data_AF-A0A7D8UCS9-F1
#
_entry.id   AF-A0A7D8UCS9-F1
#
_cell.length_a   1.000
_cell.length_b   1.000
_cell.length_c   1.000
_cell.angle_alpha   90.00
_cell.angle_beta   90.00
_cell.angle_gamma   90.00
#
_symmetry.space_group_name_H-M   'P 1'
#
loop_
_entity.id
_entity.type
_entity.pdbx_description
1 polymer ?
#
loop_
_entity_poly.entity_id
_entity_poly.type
_entity_poly.pdbx_seq_one_letter_code
_entity_poly.pdbx_strand_id
1 'polypeptide(L)'
;MTPTPQLPNQELHPDELLRARDRLRQLLDRYDLLLHDLDLTLLESLRRRRRPDDASLTAIRDLLALHDATIDDLRANQIEIAATSTVPELLSEVEQRLHEQASWESFRIEAEGFLRRLLTITVSPGAEPQRLEEFHLRVAVLLEELPAGDWPAEVWSARLQPYRDFWRMLSEPHSLSVEEEETIADRVETELGRHFVRPAFFRQLVIPADGSQTDHT
;
A
#
# COMPACT_ATOMS: atom_id res chain seq x y z
N MET A 1 31.21 -2.81 -7.99
CA MET A 1 29.90 -2.27 -8.40
C MET A 1 29.34 -1.57 -7.19
N THR A 2 29.40 -0.25 -7.16
CA THR A 2 28.80 0.57 -6.10
C THR A 2 27.31 0.69 -6.39
N PRO A 3 26.41 0.35 -5.46
CA PRO A 3 24.98 0.59 -5.64
C PRO A 3 24.75 2.10 -5.70
N THR A 4 24.03 2.54 -6.74
CA THR A 4 23.54 3.91 -6.87
C THR A 4 22.63 4.19 -5.66
N PRO A 5 22.85 5.27 -4.89
CA PRO A 5 21.93 5.64 -3.84
C PRO A 5 20.62 6.07 -4.51
N GLN A 6 19.57 5.26 -4.36
CA GLN A 6 18.21 5.76 -4.58
C GLN A 6 17.99 6.87 -3.56
N LEU A 7 17.68 8.07 -4.05
CA LEU A 7 17.21 9.16 -3.21
C LEU A 7 16.02 8.65 -2.38
N PRO A 8 15.83 9.12 -1.14
CA PRO A 8 14.64 8.78 -0.39
C PRO A 8 13.46 9.24 -1.24
N ASN A 9 12.63 8.29 -1.69
CA ASN A 9 11.26 8.59 -2.08
C ASN A 9 10.63 9.19 -0.83
N GLN A 10 10.64 10.51 -0.72
CA GLN A 10 9.88 11.19 0.31
C GLN A 10 8.44 10.77 0.08
N GLU A 11 7.90 9.94 0.96
CA GLU A 11 6.50 9.53 0.93
C GLU A 11 5.65 10.78 0.77
N LEU A 12 4.98 10.89 -0.38
CA LEU A 12 4.00 11.93 -0.62
C LEU A 12 2.92 11.79 0.44
N HIS A 13 2.68 12.86 1.21
CA HIS A 13 1.72 12.79 2.30
C HIS A 13 0.32 12.59 1.69
N PRO A 14 -0.50 11.66 2.21
CA PRO A 14 -1.80 11.33 1.60
C PRO A 14 -2.72 12.55 1.46
N ASP A 15 -2.62 13.50 2.39
CA ASP A 15 -3.33 14.78 2.32
C ASP A 15 -2.93 15.63 1.11
N GLU A 16 -1.68 15.57 0.67
CA GLU A 16 -1.18 16.31 -0.50
C GLU A 16 -1.73 15.71 -1.80
N LEU A 17 -1.74 14.38 -1.90
CA LEU A 17 -2.35 13.66 -3.02
C LEU A 17 -3.88 13.89 -3.08
N LEU A 18 -4.57 13.93 -1.94
CA LEU A 18 -5.99 14.27 -1.88
C LEU A 18 -6.26 15.69 -2.37
N ARG A 19 -5.47 16.67 -1.92
CA ARG A 19 -5.58 18.06 -2.41
C ARG A 19 -5.30 18.17 -3.90
N ALA A 20 -4.30 17.45 -4.40
CA ALA A 20 -3.96 17.40 -5.81
C ALA A 20 -5.12 16.83 -6.66
N ARG A 21 -5.73 15.72 -6.23
CA ARG A 21 -6.91 15.13 -6.87
C ARG A 21 -8.07 16.11 -6.93
N ASP A 22 -8.39 16.76 -5.80
CA ASP A 22 -9.53 17.66 -5.72
C ASP A 22 -9.34 18.90 -6.62
N ARG A 23 -8.10 19.42 -6.74
CA ARG A 23 -7.75 20.50 -7.68
C ARG A 23 -7.81 20.06 -9.13
N LEU A 24 -7.31 18.88 -9.47
CA LEU A 24 -7.39 18.33 -10.83
C LEU A 24 -8.85 18.10 -11.27
N ARG A 25 -9.72 17.64 -10.36
CA ARG A 25 -11.16 17.53 -10.61
C ARG A 25 -11.80 18.90 -10.84
N GLN A 26 -11.50 19.88 -9.98
CA GLN A 26 -11.99 21.25 -10.17
C GLN A 26 -11.55 21.84 -11.51
N LEU A 27 -10.31 21.55 -11.92
CA LEU A 27 -9.76 21.99 -13.19
C LEU A 27 -10.49 21.32 -14.36
N LEU A 28 -10.73 20.00 -14.28
CA LEU A 28 -11.49 19.25 -15.28
C LEU A 28 -12.93 19.76 -15.41
N ASP A 29 -13.64 19.97 -14.31
CA ASP A 29 -14.99 20.54 -14.29
C ASP A 29 -15.03 21.92 -14.96
N ARG A 30 -14.01 22.75 -14.71
CA ARG A 30 -13.88 24.07 -15.35
C ARG A 30 -13.56 23.97 -16.83
N TYR A 31 -12.75 23.00 -17.25
CA TYR A 31 -12.51 22.72 -18.67
C TYR A 31 -13.82 22.34 -19.36
N ASP A 32 -14.60 21.43 -18.78
CA ASP A 32 -15.86 20.97 -19.36
C ASP A 32 -16.90 22.09 -19.45
N LEU A 33 -17.04 22.91 -18.40
CA LEU A 33 -17.90 24.09 -18.41
C LEU A 33 -17.47 25.11 -19.47
N LEU A 34 -16.16 25.40 -19.55
CA LEU A 34 -15.64 26.34 -20.54
C LEU A 34 -15.80 25.78 -21.95
N LEU A 35 -15.58 24.48 -22.18
CA LEU A 35 -15.79 23.85 -23.49
C LEU A 35 -17.25 23.99 -23.92
N HIS A 36 -18.19 23.75 -22.99
CA HIS A 36 -19.62 23.94 -23.21
C HIS A 36 -19.98 25.40 -23.54
N ASP A 37 -19.46 26.36 -22.78
CA ASP A 37 -19.71 27.79 -23.01
C ASP A 37 -19.09 28.28 -24.32
N LEU A 38 -17.87 27.82 -24.64
CA LEU A 38 -17.15 28.13 -25.88
C LEU A 38 -17.86 27.58 -27.12
N ASP A 39 -18.39 26.36 -27.03
CA ASP A 39 -19.15 25.74 -28.11
C ASP A 39 -20.45 26.50 -28.40
N LEU A 40 -21.06 27.09 -27.37
CA LEU A 40 -22.30 27.85 -27.52
C LEU A 40 -22.08 29.29 -27.98
N THR A 41 -21.11 30.01 -27.42
CA THR A 41 -20.97 31.47 -27.63
C THR A 41 -19.81 31.87 -28.54
N LEU A 42 -18.69 31.16 -28.46
CA LEU A 42 -17.46 31.54 -29.18
C LEU A 42 -17.48 30.98 -30.61
N LEU A 43 -18.01 29.78 -30.83
CA LEU A 43 -18.31 29.26 -32.19
C LEU A 43 -19.36 30.11 -32.91
N GLU A 44 -20.40 30.60 -32.23
CA GLU A 44 -21.37 31.54 -32.82
C GLU A 44 -20.72 32.89 -33.17
N SER A 45 -19.88 33.43 -32.30
CA SER A 45 -19.18 34.69 -32.53
C SER A 45 -18.17 34.61 -33.67
N LEU A 46 -17.41 33.51 -33.75
CA LEU A 46 -16.48 33.22 -34.84
C LEU A 46 -17.22 32.94 -36.17
N ARG A 47 -18.34 32.20 -36.16
CA ARG A 47 -19.22 32.03 -37.33
C ARG A 47 -19.77 33.36 -37.84
N ARG A 48 -20.04 34.30 -36.93
CA ARG A 48 -20.49 35.67 -37.26
C ARG A 48 -19.33 36.65 -37.53
N ARG A 49 -18.07 36.19 -37.57
CA ARG A 49 -16.84 37.00 -37.73
C ARG A 49 -16.74 38.18 -36.75
N ARG A 50 -17.23 38.00 -35.53
CA ARG A 50 -17.10 38.98 -34.44
C ARG A 50 -15.93 38.60 -33.54
N ARG A 51 -15.31 39.59 -32.89
CA ARG A 51 -14.32 39.34 -31.85
C ARG A 51 -14.98 38.57 -30.70
N PRO A 52 -14.27 37.63 -30.05
CA PRO A 52 -14.68 37.08 -28.76
C PRO A 52 -14.92 38.22 -27.78
N ASP A 53 -15.85 38.05 -26.86
CA ASP A 53 -16.05 39.03 -25.80
C ASP A 53 -14.92 38.95 -24.75
N ASP A 54 -14.68 40.06 -24.04
CA ASP A 54 -13.63 40.16 -23.04
C ASP A 54 -13.86 39.19 -21.86
N ALA A 55 -15.11 38.78 -21.64
CA ALA A 55 -15.49 37.80 -20.62
C ALA A 55 -14.94 36.41 -20.95
N SER A 56 -15.08 35.93 -22.19
CA SER A 56 -14.53 34.64 -22.61
C SER A 56 -13.00 34.62 -22.57
N LEU A 57 -12.35 35.71 -22.98
CA LEU A 57 -10.88 35.83 -22.91
C LEU A 57 -10.38 35.83 -21.46
N THR A 58 -11.12 36.47 -20.54
CA THR A 58 -10.81 36.45 -19.12
C THR A 58 -10.97 35.04 -18.55
N ALA A 59 -12.05 34.33 -18.89
CA ALA A 59 -12.27 32.96 -18.45
C ALA A 59 -11.17 31.99 -18.92
N ILE A 60 -10.72 32.10 -20.19
CA ILE A 60 -9.60 31.32 -20.72
C ILE A 60 -8.30 31.62 -19.95
N ARG A 61 -8.00 32.89 -19.69
CA ARG A 61 -6.79 33.30 -18.96
C ARG A 61 -6.80 32.76 -17.53
N ASP A 62 -7.93 32.86 -16.84
CA ASP A 62 -8.06 32.40 -15.46
C ASP A 62 -7.97 30.86 -15.37
N LEU A 63 -8.46 30.14 -16.39
CA LEU A 63 -8.29 28.69 -16.54
C LEU A 63 -6.82 28.30 -16.77
N LEU A 64 -6.11 29.01 -17.64
CA LEU A 64 -4.67 28.77 -17.86
C LEU A 64 -3.86 29.02 -16.59
N ALA A 65 -4.16 30.09 -15.84
CA ALA A 65 -3.50 30.36 -14.57
C ALA A 65 -3.77 29.25 -13.53
N LEU A 66 -4.99 28.71 -13.48
CA LEU A 66 -5.32 27.58 -12.61
C LEU A 66 -4.62 26.29 -13.05
N HIS A 67 -4.53 26.04 -14.35
CA HIS A 67 -3.79 24.91 -14.91
C HIS A 67 -2.31 24.98 -14.52
N ASP A 68 -1.64 26.10 -14.79
CA ASP A 68 -0.23 26.30 -14.47
C ASP A 68 0.04 26.13 -12.97
N ALA A 69 -0.80 26.73 -12.12
CA ALA A 69 -0.69 26.57 -10.66
C ALA A 69 -0.86 25.11 -10.21
N THR A 70 -1.75 24.36 -10.85
CA THR A 70 -1.98 22.93 -10.54
C THR A 70 -0.78 22.09 -10.95
N ILE A 71 -0.19 22.36 -12.12
CA ILE A 71 1.01 21.68 -12.61
C ILE A 71 2.22 21.98 -11.70
N ASP A 72 2.41 23.22 -11.30
CA ASP A 72 3.51 23.59 -10.40
C ASP A 72 3.37 22.93 -9.02
N ASP A 73 2.15 22.84 -8.49
CA ASP A 73 1.89 22.12 -7.24
C ASP A 73 2.15 20.61 -7.38
N LEU A 74 1.76 19.98 -8.48
CA LEU A 74 2.06 18.55 -8.72
C LEU A 74 3.57 18.31 -8.83
N ARG A 75 4.32 19.20 -9.48
CA ARG A 75 5.79 19.13 -9.56
C ARG A 75 6.45 19.33 -8.20
N ALA A 76 5.95 20.27 -7.39
CA ALA A 76 6.43 20.49 -6.04
C ALA A 76 6.25 19.24 -5.17
N ASN A 77 5.19 18.47 -5.45
CA ASN A 77 4.89 17.17 -4.86
C ASN A 77 5.57 16.00 -5.59
N GLN A 78 6.63 16.20 -6.37
CA GLN A 78 7.41 15.13 -7.01
C GLN A 78 6.59 14.15 -7.87
N ILE A 79 5.42 14.56 -8.34
CA ILE A 79 4.66 13.79 -9.33
C ILE A 79 5.32 14.07 -10.67
N GLU A 80 5.85 13.04 -11.32
CA GLU A 80 6.45 13.17 -12.64
C GLU A 80 5.37 13.52 -13.66
N ILE A 81 5.44 14.73 -14.20
CA ILE A 81 4.51 15.23 -15.21
C ILE A 81 5.24 15.24 -16.55
N ALA A 82 4.80 14.42 -17.49
CA ALA A 82 5.28 14.56 -18.86
C ALA A 82 4.81 15.91 -19.42
N ALA A 83 5.63 16.55 -20.25
CA ALA A 83 5.32 17.86 -20.82
C ALA A 83 4.02 17.91 -21.65
N THR A 84 3.46 16.75 -22.01
CA THR A 84 2.24 16.59 -22.79
C THR A 84 1.10 15.95 -22.00
N SER A 85 1.25 15.69 -20.70
CA SER A 85 0.21 15.05 -19.90
C SER A 85 -1.05 15.92 -19.82
N THR A 86 -2.19 15.31 -20.12
CA THR A 86 -3.50 15.95 -20.01
C THR A 86 -4.01 15.91 -18.57
N VAL A 87 -4.94 16.80 -18.22
CA VAL A 87 -5.57 16.82 -16.88
C VAL A 87 -6.21 15.47 -16.49
N PRO A 88 -6.93 14.76 -17.39
CA PRO A 88 -7.43 13.41 -17.10
C PRO A 88 -6.33 12.39 -16.80
N GLU A 89 -5.21 12.41 -17.52
CA GLU A 89 -4.08 11.50 -17.28
C GLU A 89 -3.43 11.77 -15.92
N LEU A 90 -3.22 13.05 -15.58
CA LEU A 90 -2.69 13.44 -14.27
C LEU A 90 -3.63 13.06 -13.13
N LEU A 91 -4.94 13.22 -13.33
CA LEU A 91 -5.94 12.79 -12.35
C LEU A 91 -5.89 11.27 -12.14
N SER A 92 -5.80 10.50 -13.23
CA SER A 92 -5.68 9.04 -13.16
C SER A 92 -4.42 8.60 -12.40
N GLU A 93 -3.28 9.24 -12.64
CA GLU A 93 -2.02 8.96 -11.93
C GLU A 93 -2.14 9.25 -10.42
N VAL A 94 -2.69 10.40 -10.04
CA VAL A 94 -2.89 10.76 -8.63
C VAL A 94 -3.86 9.80 -7.94
N GLU A 95 -4.96 9.44 -8.61
CA GLU A 95 -5.94 8.49 -8.09
C GLU A 95 -5.36 7.07 -7.95
N GLN A 96 -4.51 6.64 -8.89
CA GLN A 96 -3.78 5.38 -8.82
C GLN A 96 -2.83 5.36 -7.61
N ARG A 97 -2.03 6.41 -7.41
CA ARG A 97 -1.12 6.51 -6.25
C ARG A 97 -1.88 6.50 -4.92
N LEU A 98 -3.00 7.20 -4.83
CA LEU A 98 -3.88 7.16 -3.64
C LEU A 98 -4.41 5.74 -3.39
N HIS A 99 -4.78 5.02 -4.44
CA HIS A 99 -5.25 3.64 -4.34
C HIS A 99 -4.14 2.69 -3.86
N GLU A 100 -2.94 2.81 -4.43
CA GLU A 100 -1.75 2.04 -4.04
C GLU A 100 -1.35 2.31 -2.59
N GLN A 101 -1.40 3.57 -2.14
CA GLN A 101 -1.12 3.92 -0.75
C GLN A 101 -2.17 3.34 0.21
N ALA A 102 -3.45 3.41 -0.16
CA ALA A 102 -4.53 2.84 0.64
C ALA A 102 -4.46 1.30 0.70
N SER A 103 -4.07 0.65 -0.40
CA SER A 103 -3.90 -0.81 -0.44
C SER A 103 -2.69 -1.26 0.37
N TRP A 104 -1.58 -0.52 0.31
CA TRP A 104 -0.41 -0.75 1.15
C TRP A 104 -0.73 -0.57 2.63
N GLU A 105 -1.39 0.52 3.02
CA GLU A 105 -1.76 0.77 4.41
C GLU A 105 -2.66 -0.35 4.96
N SER A 106 -3.63 -0.78 4.16
CA SER A 106 -4.52 -1.89 4.51
C SER A 106 -3.74 -3.20 4.71
N PHE A 107 -2.87 -3.52 3.75
CA PHE A 107 -1.99 -4.69 3.84
C PHE A 107 -1.08 -4.63 5.08
N ARG A 108 -0.49 -3.46 5.36
CA ARG A 108 0.41 -3.24 6.50
C ARG A 108 -0.31 -3.50 7.81
N ILE A 109 -1.51 -2.96 7.99
CA ILE A 109 -2.32 -3.18 9.20
C ILE A 109 -2.62 -4.68 9.38
N GLU A 110 -3.02 -5.37 8.31
CA GLU A 110 -3.29 -6.82 8.36
C GLU A 110 -2.04 -7.63 8.68
N ALA A 111 -0.92 -7.32 8.03
CA ALA A 111 0.37 -7.97 8.25
C ALA A 111 0.90 -7.73 9.67
N GLU A 112 0.79 -6.51 10.20
CA GLU A 112 1.17 -6.20 11.57
C GLU A 112 0.32 -6.99 12.57
N GLY A 113 -1.01 -7.00 12.39
CA GLY A 113 -1.91 -7.79 13.22
C GLY A 113 -1.60 -9.28 13.20
N PHE A 114 -1.27 -9.81 12.03
CA PHE A 114 -0.85 -11.21 11.86
C PHE A 114 0.48 -11.51 12.57
N LEU A 115 1.51 -10.67 12.36
CA LEU A 115 2.83 -10.85 13.01
C LEU A 115 2.72 -10.74 14.53
N ARG A 116 1.93 -9.79 15.05
CA ARG A 116 1.66 -9.68 16.50
C ARG A 116 0.98 -10.93 17.04
N ARG A 117 0.09 -11.55 16.27
CA ARG A 117 -0.54 -12.83 16.65
C ARG A 117 0.47 -13.98 16.71
N LEU A 118 1.46 -14.02 15.82
CA LEU A 118 2.51 -15.04 15.89
C LEU A 118 3.34 -14.95 17.17
N LEU A 119 3.54 -13.73 17.70
CA LEU A 119 4.25 -13.52 18.97
C LEU A 119 3.46 -13.99 20.22
N THR A 120 2.18 -14.33 20.09
CA THR A 120 1.39 -14.86 21.21
C THR A 120 1.54 -16.37 21.36
N ILE A 121 2.18 -17.04 20.40
CA ILE A 121 2.48 -18.47 20.50
C ILE A 121 3.37 -18.68 21.72
N THR A 122 3.07 -19.69 22.52
CA THR A 122 3.86 -20.07 23.70
C THR A 122 4.22 -21.54 23.64
N VAL A 123 5.16 -21.96 24.48
CA VAL A 123 5.43 -23.39 24.71
C VAL A 123 4.67 -23.88 25.94
N SER A 124 4.30 -25.16 25.92
CA SER A 124 3.69 -25.84 27.05
C SER A 124 4.63 -25.86 28.26
N PRO A 125 4.10 -25.83 29.49
CA PRO A 125 4.93 -25.90 30.69
C PRO A 125 5.88 -27.10 30.67
N GLY A 126 7.19 -26.86 30.81
CA GLY A 126 8.22 -27.89 30.81
C GLY A 126 8.84 -28.23 29.44
N ALA A 127 8.45 -27.55 28.36
CA ALA A 127 9.12 -27.63 27.06
C ALA A 127 10.28 -26.62 26.93
N GLU A 128 11.21 -26.87 26.01
CA GLU A 128 12.36 -26.00 25.76
C GLU A 128 11.95 -24.77 24.90
N PRO A 129 12.04 -23.52 25.43
CA PRO A 129 11.52 -22.33 24.75
C PRO A 129 12.45 -21.78 23.65
N GLN A 130 13.73 -22.17 23.63
CA GLN A 130 14.78 -21.54 22.80
C GLN A 130 14.43 -21.44 21.31
N ARG A 131 13.75 -22.46 20.75
CA ARG A 131 13.36 -22.46 19.34
C ARG A 131 12.22 -21.51 19.03
N LEU A 132 11.29 -21.36 19.98
CA LEU A 132 10.21 -20.40 19.86
C LEU A 132 10.72 -18.98 20.08
N GLU A 133 11.70 -18.77 20.98
CA GLU A 133 12.39 -17.48 21.13
C GLU A 133 13.08 -17.04 19.84
N GLU A 134 13.78 -17.96 19.15
CA GLU A 134 14.39 -17.69 17.85
C GLU A 134 13.33 -17.28 16.80
N PHE A 135 12.19 -17.97 16.78
CA PHE A 135 11.07 -17.62 15.90
C PHE A 135 10.50 -16.24 16.22
N HIS A 136 10.25 -15.95 17.50
CA HIS A 136 9.77 -14.63 17.96
C HIS A 136 10.73 -13.51 17.60
N LEU A 137 12.04 -13.73 17.73
CA LEU A 137 13.04 -12.74 17.32
C LEU A 137 12.93 -12.42 15.82
N ARG A 138 12.77 -13.45 14.96
CA ARG A 138 12.58 -13.23 13.52
C ARG A 138 11.27 -12.48 13.22
N VAL A 139 10.18 -12.82 13.90
CA VAL A 139 8.89 -12.12 13.77
C VAL A 139 8.99 -10.67 14.24
N ALA A 140 9.71 -10.41 15.34
CA ALA A 140 9.95 -9.06 15.84
C ALA A 140 10.72 -8.20 14.83
N VAL A 141 11.76 -8.75 14.19
CA VAL A 141 12.48 -8.06 13.11
C VAL A 141 11.53 -7.70 11.96
N LEU A 142 10.63 -8.61 11.55
CA LEU A 142 9.65 -8.30 10.51
C LEU A 142 8.69 -7.18 10.92
N LEU A 143 8.27 -7.13 12.20
CA LEU A 143 7.44 -6.03 12.71
C LEU A 143 8.17 -4.69 12.73
N GLU A 144 9.48 -4.69 12.98
CA GLU A 144 10.30 -3.47 12.94
C GLU A 144 10.51 -2.98 11.50
N GLU A 145 10.64 -3.91 10.54
CA GLU A 145 10.87 -3.58 9.13
C GLU A 145 9.58 -3.18 8.39
N LEU A 146 8.42 -3.71 8.80
CA LEU A 146 7.15 -3.50 8.09
C LEU A 146 6.74 -2.02 7.94
N PRO A 147 6.88 -1.14 8.96
CA PRO A 147 6.59 0.29 8.82
C PRO A 147 7.60 1.04 7.94
N ALA A 148 8.82 0.52 7.79
CA ALA A 148 9.92 1.15 7.06
C ALA A 148 10.12 0.57 5.65
N GLY A 149 9.27 -0.37 5.24
CA GLY A 149 9.44 -1.10 3.98
C GLY A 149 8.86 -0.35 2.79
N ASP A 150 9.72 0.18 1.92
CA ASP A 150 9.35 0.74 0.60
C ASP A 150 8.97 -0.33 -0.45
N TRP A 151 8.67 -1.55 -0.01
CA TRP A 151 8.55 -2.72 -0.88
C TRP A 151 7.07 -2.99 -1.24
N PRO A 152 6.76 -3.41 -2.47
CA PRO A 152 5.39 -3.74 -2.87
C PRO A 152 4.76 -4.82 -1.98
N ALA A 153 3.43 -4.73 -1.81
CA ALA A 153 2.65 -5.66 -1.00
C ALA A 153 2.84 -7.13 -1.44
N GLU A 154 3.05 -7.39 -2.73
CA GLU A 154 3.31 -8.74 -3.25
C GLU A 154 4.61 -9.32 -2.70
N VAL A 155 5.66 -8.51 -2.58
CA VAL A 155 6.95 -8.95 -2.07
C VAL A 155 6.84 -9.25 -0.57
N TRP A 156 6.15 -8.39 0.18
CA TRP A 156 5.85 -8.66 1.58
C TRP A 156 4.97 -9.89 1.76
N SER A 157 3.96 -10.08 0.91
CA SER A 157 3.08 -11.26 0.97
C SER A 157 3.88 -12.54 0.80
N ALA A 158 4.80 -12.59 -0.17
CA ALA A 158 5.71 -13.72 -0.36
C ALA A 158 6.62 -13.94 0.85
N ARG A 159 7.18 -12.87 1.43
CA ARG A 159 8.04 -12.93 2.61
C ARG A 159 7.31 -13.43 3.86
N LEU A 160 6.05 -13.08 4.03
CA LEU A 160 5.21 -13.53 5.14
C LEU A 160 4.66 -14.95 4.95
N GLN A 161 4.75 -15.50 3.73
CA GLN A 161 4.15 -16.78 3.39
C GLN A 161 4.62 -17.95 4.27
N PRO A 162 5.93 -18.13 4.57
CA PRO A 162 6.38 -19.22 5.44
C PRO A 162 5.78 -19.15 6.85
N TYR A 163 5.49 -17.94 7.34
CA TYR A 163 4.86 -17.72 8.64
C TYR A 163 3.37 -18.03 8.63
N ARG A 164 2.68 -17.69 7.52
CA ARG A 164 1.28 -18.07 7.29
C ARG A 164 1.13 -19.58 7.18
N ASP A 165 2.05 -20.22 6.47
CA ASP A 165 2.14 -21.67 6.31
C ASP A 165 2.36 -22.35 7.66
N PHE A 166 3.31 -21.86 8.46
CA PHE A 166 3.53 -22.32 9.84
C PHE A 166 2.29 -22.15 10.72
N TRP A 167 1.62 -20.99 10.65
CA TRP A 167 0.38 -20.75 11.39
C TRP A 167 -0.72 -21.75 10.99
N ARG A 168 -0.92 -21.98 9.68
CA ARG A 168 -1.92 -22.95 9.19
C ARG A 168 -1.64 -24.37 9.69
N MET A 169 -0.38 -24.82 9.65
CA MET A 169 0.01 -26.12 10.21
C MET A 169 -0.32 -26.23 11.70
N LEU A 170 -0.18 -25.13 12.44
CA LEU A 170 -0.44 -25.08 13.88
C LEU A 170 -1.93 -24.98 14.22
N SER A 171 -2.68 -24.08 13.57
CA SER A 171 -4.06 -23.74 13.93
C SER A 171 -5.12 -24.58 13.21
N GLU A 172 -4.82 -25.09 12.01
CA GLU A 172 -5.79 -25.76 11.14
C GLU A 172 -5.27 -27.09 10.55
N PRO A 173 -4.64 -27.99 11.34
CA PRO A 173 -4.00 -29.19 10.81
C PRO A 173 -4.96 -30.15 10.10
N HIS A 174 -6.25 -30.12 10.41
CA HIS A 174 -7.26 -30.98 9.80
C HIS A 174 -7.88 -30.41 8.51
N SER A 175 -7.54 -29.17 8.16
CA SER A 175 -8.04 -28.50 6.95
C SER A 175 -7.16 -28.73 5.72
N LEU A 176 -5.92 -29.17 5.93
CA LEU A 176 -4.92 -29.34 4.88
C LEU A 176 -5.11 -30.71 4.22
N SER A 177 -5.10 -30.74 2.89
CA SER A 177 -4.91 -32.00 2.17
C SER A 177 -3.47 -32.50 2.34
N VAL A 178 -3.23 -33.80 2.08
CA VAL A 178 -1.88 -34.40 2.20
C VAL A 178 -0.86 -33.71 1.30
N GLU A 179 -1.26 -33.35 0.07
CA GLU A 179 -0.39 -32.67 -0.89
C GLU A 179 -0.06 -31.23 -0.46
N GLU A 180 -1.04 -30.52 0.13
CA GLU A 180 -0.81 -29.20 0.71
C GLU A 180 0.08 -29.26 1.94
N GLU A 181 -0.12 -30.24 2.82
CA GLU A 181 0.69 -30.42 4.03
C GLU A 181 2.17 -30.65 3.67
N GLU A 182 2.46 -31.50 2.69
CA GLU A 182 3.82 -31.73 2.18
C GLU A 182 4.43 -30.45 1.59
N THR A 183 3.69 -29.73 0.75
CA THR A 183 4.17 -28.49 0.12
C THR A 183 4.45 -27.38 1.14
N ILE A 184 3.57 -27.23 2.13
CA ILE A 184 3.69 -26.25 3.21
C ILE A 184 4.86 -26.64 4.12
N ALA A 185 4.99 -27.91 4.48
CA ALA A 185 6.10 -28.41 5.29
C ALA A 185 7.44 -28.16 4.60
N ASP A 186 7.59 -28.48 3.32
CA ASP A 186 8.83 -28.25 2.58
C ASP A 186 9.24 -26.77 2.58
N ARG A 187 8.27 -25.86 2.43
CA ARG A 187 8.52 -24.42 2.46
C ARG A 187 8.92 -23.93 3.85
N VAL A 188 8.20 -24.35 4.88
CA VAL A 188 8.51 -24.00 6.28
C VAL A 188 9.88 -24.56 6.67
N GLU A 189 10.21 -25.79 6.28
CA GLU A 189 11.51 -26.39 6.52
C GLU A 189 12.64 -25.61 5.84
N THR A 190 12.42 -25.19 4.58
CA THR A 190 13.41 -24.44 3.80
C THR A 190 13.68 -23.05 4.37
N GLU A 191 12.61 -22.31 4.73
CA GLU A 191 12.71 -20.88 5.09
C GLU A 191 12.87 -20.65 6.59
N LEU A 192 12.17 -21.41 7.43
CA LEU A 192 12.20 -21.27 8.89
C LEU A 192 13.14 -22.28 9.53
N GLY A 193 13.25 -23.48 8.95
CA GLY A 193 14.16 -24.52 9.36
C GLY A 193 13.45 -25.81 9.77
N ARG A 194 14.16 -26.94 9.62
CA ARG A 194 13.66 -28.31 9.86
C ARG A 194 13.03 -28.56 11.23
N HIS A 195 13.33 -27.74 12.24
CA HIS A 195 12.73 -27.90 13.57
C HIS A 195 11.24 -27.49 13.60
N PHE A 196 10.84 -26.54 12.74
CA PHE A 196 9.50 -25.97 12.70
C PHE A 196 8.47 -26.86 11.99
N VAL A 197 8.90 -27.96 11.36
CA VAL A 197 8.01 -28.96 10.74
C VAL A 197 7.87 -30.23 11.57
N ARG A 198 8.55 -30.32 12.74
CA ARG A 198 8.55 -31.55 13.54
C ARG A 198 7.25 -31.68 14.34
N PRO A 199 6.53 -32.81 14.25
CA PRO A 199 5.32 -33.04 15.06
C PRO A 199 5.56 -32.97 16.58
N ALA A 200 6.79 -33.27 17.03
CA ALA A 200 7.17 -33.12 18.43
C ALA A 200 7.20 -31.65 18.89
N PHE A 201 7.63 -30.74 18.00
CA PHE A 201 7.68 -29.30 18.29
C PHE A 201 6.26 -28.71 18.29
N PHE A 202 5.44 -29.00 17.26
CA PHE A 202 4.04 -28.53 17.22
C PHE A 202 3.23 -28.93 18.46
N ARG A 203 3.42 -30.15 18.97
CA ARG A 203 2.75 -30.61 20.20
C ARG A 203 3.13 -29.85 21.45
N GLN A 204 4.25 -29.12 21.43
CA GLN A 204 4.68 -28.27 22.54
C GLN A 204 4.09 -26.87 22.41
N LEU A 205 3.61 -26.44 21.24
CA LEU A 205 3.12 -25.08 21.01
C LEU A 205 1.69 -24.92 21.48
N VAL A 206 1.41 -23.76 22.06
CA VAL A 206 0.10 -23.36 22.57
C VAL A 206 -0.24 -21.99 22.00
N ILE A 207 -1.42 -21.88 21.39
CA ILE A 207 -2.02 -20.60 21.03
C ILE A 207 -2.99 -20.24 22.17
N PRO A 208 -2.72 -19.18 22.94
CA PRO A 208 -3.65 -18.73 23.97
C PRO A 208 -4.98 -18.35 23.32
N ALA A 209 -6.11 -18.86 23.82
CA ALA A 209 -7.40 -18.32 23.46
C ALA A 209 -7.44 -16.84 23.90
N ASP A 210 -7.84 -15.93 23.02
CA ASP A 210 -7.83 -14.48 23.22
C ASP A 210 -8.15 -14.08 24.67
N GLY A 211 -7.21 -13.38 25.32
CA GLY A 211 -7.49 -12.61 26.53
C GLY A 211 -7.59 -13.35 27.87
N SER A 212 -7.07 -14.57 28.01
CA SER A 212 -6.82 -15.11 29.36
C SER A 212 -5.52 -14.54 29.92
N GLN A 213 -5.55 -13.30 30.40
CA GLN A 213 -4.58 -12.83 31.41
C GLN A 213 -4.69 -13.80 32.60
N THR A 214 -3.80 -14.78 32.68
CA THR A 214 -3.54 -15.45 33.94
C THR A 214 -2.73 -14.47 34.78
N ASP A 215 -3.46 -13.70 35.59
CA ASP A 215 -2.95 -13.15 36.84
C ASP A 215 -2.13 -14.22 37.55
N HIS A 216 -0.85 -13.97 37.73
CA HIS A 216 -0.05 -14.68 38.70
C HIS A 216 0.41 -13.70 39.77
N THR A 217 -0.36 -13.79 40.87
CA THR A 217 -0.03 -13.52 42.28
C THR A 217 1.44 -13.62 42.63
#